data_AF-A0AA88LB01-F1
#
_entry.id   AF-A0AA88LB01-F1
#
_cell.length_a   1.000
_cell.length_b   1.000
_cell.length_c   1.000
_cell.angle_alpha   90.00
_cell.angle_beta   90.00
_cell.angle_gamma   90.00
#
_symmetry.space_group_name_H-M   'P 1'
#
loop_
_entity.id
_entity.type
_entity.pdbx_description
1 polymer ?
#
loop_
_entity_poly.entity_id
_entity_poly.type
_entity_poly.pdbx_seq_one_letter_code
_entity_poly.pdbx_strand_id
1 'polypeptide(L)'
;MEGGDLDPKVLSELKELATEVDVDFVRKAVRAIGRCAIKVETSTERCVSTLLELIQTKVNYVVQEAIVVIKDIFRKYPNRYESIISTLCENLDTLDEPEAR
;
A
#
# COMPACT_ATOMS: atom_id res chain seq x y z
N MET A 1 14.57 22.27 11.76
CA MET A 1 14.16 21.44 10.61
C MET A 1 12.79 20.89 10.94
N GLU A 2 11.73 21.62 10.59
CA GLU A 2 10.38 21.04 10.59
C GLU A 2 10.34 20.06 9.42
N GLY A 3 10.54 18.77 9.72
CA GLY A 3 10.24 17.71 8.77
C GLY A 3 8.76 17.81 8.46
N GLY A 4 8.41 18.19 7.23
CA GLY A 4 7.04 18.30 6.79
C GLY A 4 6.37 16.93 6.92
N ASP A 5 5.56 16.79 7.97
CA ASP A 5 4.75 15.60 8.17
C ASP A 5 3.67 15.58 7.09
N LEU A 6 3.35 14.39 6.55
CA LEU A 6 2.22 14.27 5.63
C LEU A 6 0.96 14.64 6.43
N ASP A 7 0.18 15.62 5.94
CA ASP A 7 -1.08 15.98 6.57
C ASP A 7 -1.94 14.70 6.72
N PRO A 8 -2.36 14.33 7.94
CA PRO A 8 -3.16 13.14 8.18
C PRO A 8 -4.42 13.06 7.30
N LYS A 9 -4.95 14.22 6.88
CA LYS A 9 -6.08 14.30 5.95
C LYS A 9 -5.75 13.74 4.58
N VAL A 10 -4.54 13.95 4.08
CA VAL A 10 -4.12 13.46 2.75
C VAL A 10 -4.13 11.94 2.71
N LEU A 11 -3.61 11.27 3.75
CA LEU A 11 -3.65 9.81 3.80
C LEU A 11 -5.08 9.28 3.95
N SER A 12 -5.93 9.98 4.72
CA SER A 12 -7.35 9.62 4.86
C SER A 12 -8.09 9.74 3.53
N GLU A 13 -7.90 10.84 2.81
CA GLU A 13 -8.50 11.05 1.48
C GLU A 13 -8.03 9.96 0.52
N LEU A 14 -6.72 9.69 0.43
CA LEU A 14 -6.18 8.63 -0.43
C LEU A 14 -6.76 7.25 -0.10
N LYS A 15 -7.06 6.97 1.18
CA LYS A 15 -7.72 5.74 1.58
C LYS A 15 -9.16 5.67 1.09
N GLU A 16 -9.94 6.74 1.21
CA GLU A 16 -11.31 6.82 0.67
C GLU A 16 -11.30 6.61 -0.85
N LEU A 17 -10.38 7.28 -1.55
CA LEU A 17 -10.18 7.12 -2.99
C LEU A 17 -9.81 5.68 -3.38
N ALA A 18 -9.16 4.92 -2.49
CA ALA A 18 -8.81 3.51 -2.71
C ALA A 18 -9.98 2.54 -2.46
N THR A 19 -11.16 3.05 -2.08
CA THR A 19 -12.40 2.27 -1.90
C THR A 19 -13.48 2.57 -2.95
N GLU A 20 -13.15 3.42 -3.93
CA GLU A 20 -14.03 3.77 -5.05
C GLU A 20 -14.29 2.58 -6.00
N VAL A 21 -15.32 2.73 -6.84
CA VAL A 21 -15.71 1.67 -7.80
C VAL A 21 -14.81 1.65 -9.05
N ASP A 22 -14.15 2.77 -9.37
CA ASP A 22 -13.27 2.89 -10.53
C ASP A 22 -11.88 2.29 -10.24
N VAL A 23 -11.59 1.16 -10.89
CA VAL A 23 -10.35 0.39 -10.73
C VAL A 23 -9.10 1.21 -11.05
N ASP A 24 -9.12 2.02 -12.10
CA ASP A 24 -7.95 2.81 -12.50
C ASP A 24 -7.68 3.93 -11.49
N PHE A 25 -8.74 4.50 -10.94
CA PHE A 25 -8.66 5.49 -9.90
C PHE A 25 -8.14 4.91 -8.58
N VAL A 26 -8.68 3.77 -8.15
CA VAL A 26 -8.21 3.04 -6.96
C VAL A 26 -6.72 2.70 -7.09
N ARG A 27 -6.29 2.19 -8.25
CA ARG A 27 -4.86 1.89 -8.49
C ARG A 27 -3.97 3.13 -8.37
N LYS A 28 -4.42 4.28 -8.88
CA LYS A 28 -3.68 5.56 -8.74
C LYS A 28 -3.60 6.00 -7.27
N ALA A 29 -4.66 5.81 -6.49
CA ALA A 29 -4.69 6.13 -5.06
C ALA A 29 -3.71 5.23 -4.27
N VAL A 30 -3.74 3.92 -4.49
CA VAL A 30 -2.80 2.96 -3.87
C VAL A 30 -1.34 3.33 -4.19
N ARG A 31 -1.03 3.67 -5.45
CA ARG A 31 0.30 4.16 -5.83
C ARG A 31 0.68 5.47 -5.16
N ALA A 32 -0.28 6.37 -4.94
CA ALA A 32 -0.04 7.63 -4.24
C ALA A 32 0.35 7.38 -2.78
N ILE A 33 -0.34 6.47 -2.08
CA ILE A 33 0.02 6.03 -0.72
C ILE A 33 1.46 5.49 -0.69
N GLY A 34 1.84 4.65 -1.67
CA GLY A 34 3.20 4.17 -1.84
C GLY A 34 4.25 5.27 -1.98
N ARG A 35 3.97 6.26 -2.82
CA ARG A 35 4.86 7.41 -3.02
C ARG A 35 5.00 8.24 -1.74
N CYS A 36 3.92 8.40 -0.97
CA CYS A 36 3.97 9.04 0.35
C CYS A 36 4.89 8.26 1.30
N ALA A 37 4.76 6.94 1.35
CA ALA A 37 5.60 6.09 2.18
C ALA A 37 7.09 6.19 1.85
N ILE A 38 7.44 6.40 0.58
CA ILE A 38 8.85 6.50 0.10
C ILE A 38 9.41 7.92 0.26
N LYS A 39 8.59 8.95 0.04
CA LYS A 39 9.03 10.36 0.06
C LYS A 39 9.03 10.97 1.46
N VAL A 40 8.17 10.50 2.36
CA VAL A 40 7.97 11.06 3.70
C VAL A 40 8.17 9.96 4.73
N GLU A 41 9.39 9.87 5.29
CA GLU A 41 9.80 8.79 6.20
C GLU A 41 8.92 8.69 7.45
N THR A 42 8.43 9.81 7.98
CA THR A 42 7.54 9.82 9.16
C THR A 42 6.16 9.22 8.87
N SER A 43 5.79 9.14 7.59
CA SER A 43 4.49 8.63 7.14
C SER A 43 4.54 7.18 6.67
N THR A 44 5.73 6.59 6.57
CA THR A 44 5.93 5.23 6.06
C THR A 44 5.12 4.22 6.85
N GLU A 45 5.18 4.23 8.18
CA GLU A 45 4.44 3.28 9.02
C GLU A 45 2.93 3.38 8.81
N ARG A 46 2.38 4.61 8.77
CA ARG A 46 0.95 4.84 8.53
C ARG A 46 0.53 4.36 7.14
N CYS A 47 1.31 4.70 6.11
CA CYS A 47 1.02 4.27 4.74
C CYS A 47 1.05 2.74 4.61
N VAL A 48 2.03 2.09 5.25
CA VAL A 48 2.15 0.62 5.27
C VAL A 48 0.95 -0.01 5.98
N SER A 49 0.52 0.54 7.12
CA SER A 49 -0.70 0.09 7.80
C SER A 49 -1.94 0.22 6.92
N THR A 50 -2.10 1.34 6.21
CA THR A 50 -3.22 1.54 5.27
C THR A 50 -3.18 0.54 4.11
N LEU A 51 -2.00 0.26 3.54
CA LEU A 51 -1.87 -0.73 2.48
C LEU A 51 -2.25 -2.15 2.97
N LEU A 52 -1.92 -2.48 4.21
CA LEU A 52 -2.33 -3.76 4.81
C LEU A 52 -3.85 -3.85 5.01
N GLU A 53 -4.49 -2.80 5.50
CA GLU A 53 -5.95 -2.73 5.60
C GLU A 53 -6.61 -2.90 4.22
N LEU A 54 -6.04 -2.28 3.18
CA LEU A 54 -6.52 -2.43 1.80
C LEU A 54 -6.34 -3.87 1.29
N ILE A 55 -5.26 -4.56 1.64
CA ILE A 55 -5.07 -5.97 1.30
C ILE A 55 -6.11 -6.86 2.00
N GLN A 56 -6.41 -6.58 3.27
CA GLN A 56 -7.41 -7.32 4.04
C GLN A 56 -8.83 -7.20 3.48
N THR A 57 -9.12 -6.22 2.62
CA THR A 57 -10.40 -6.15 1.89
C THR A 57 -10.59 -7.31 0.91
N LYS A 58 -9.52 -8.01 0.53
CA LYS A 58 -9.50 -9.13 -0.43
C LYS A 58 -10.04 -8.76 -1.81
N VAL A 59 -9.99 -7.48 -2.18
CA VAL A 59 -10.34 -7.03 -3.53
C VAL A 59 -9.13 -7.26 -4.44
N ASN A 60 -9.22 -8.21 -5.37
CA ASN A 60 -8.09 -8.70 -6.18
C ASN A 60 -7.21 -7.60 -6.78
N TYR A 61 -7.80 -6.62 -7.48
CA TYR A 61 -7.03 -5.55 -8.13
C TYR A 61 -6.37 -4.58 -7.13
N VAL A 62 -6.94 -4.43 -5.93
CA VAL A 62 -6.36 -3.64 -4.83
C VAL A 62 -5.19 -4.39 -4.21
N VAL A 63 -5.37 -5.69 -3.93
CA VAL A 63 -4.34 -6.56 -3.37
C VAL A 63 -3.12 -6.59 -4.30
N GLN A 64 -3.32 -6.82 -5.60
CA GLN A 64 -2.24 -6.83 -6.59
C GLN A 64 -1.46 -5.52 -6.61
N GLU A 65 -2.15 -4.38 -6.69
CA GLU A 65 -1.49 -3.07 -6.74
C GLU A 65 -0.77 -2.75 -5.42
N ALA A 66 -1.37 -3.08 -4.28
CA ALA A 66 -0.77 -2.89 -2.96
C ALA A 66 0.51 -3.72 -2.79
N ILE A 67 0.55 -4.96 -3.29
CA ILE A 67 1.76 -5.81 -3.26
C ILE A 67 2.89 -5.16 -4.07
N VAL A 68 2.60 -4.66 -5.27
CA VAL A 68 3.60 -3.97 -6.11
C VAL A 68 4.18 -2.76 -5.37
N VAL A 69 3.31 -1.97 -4.72
CA VAL A 69 3.73 -0.81 -3.93
C VAL A 69 4.56 -1.21 -2.72
N ILE A 70 4.14 -2.21 -1.95
CA ILE A 70 4.86 -2.66 -0.75
C ILE A 70 6.25 -3.20 -1.11
N LYS A 71 6.38 -3.93 -2.22
CA LYS A 71 7.68 -4.36 -2.75
C LYS A 71 8.63 -3.18 -2.97
N ASP A 72 8.13 -2.05 -3.49
CA ASP A 72 8.94 -0.85 -3.70
C ASP A 72 9.31 -0.15 -2.38
N ILE A 73 8.41 -0.17 -1.38
CA ILE A 73 8.70 0.30 -0.02
C ILE A 73 9.81 -0.55 0.62
N PHE A 74 9.77 -1.88 0.49
CA PHE A 74 10.81 -2.77 1.04
C PHE A 74 12.18 -2.53 0.41
N ARG A 75 12.24 -2.22 -0.90
CA ARG A 75 13.49 -1.83 -1.55
C ARG A 75 14.09 -0.54 -0.98
N LYS A 76 13.24 0.38 -0.54
CA LYS A 76 13.66 1.63 0.10
C LYS A 76 14.06 1.43 1.57
N TYR A 77 13.35 0.55 2.30
CA TYR A 77 13.54 0.29 3.73
C TYR A 77 13.78 -1.20 3.99
N PRO A 78 14.96 -1.74 3.64
CA PRO A 78 15.27 -3.15 3.84
C PRO A 78 15.21 -3.52 5.33
N ASN A 79 14.78 -4.75 5.63
CA ASN A 79 14.72 -5.37 6.96
C ASN A 79 13.82 -4.66 8.00
N ARG A 80 13.02 -3.66 7.63
CA ARG A 80 12.14 -2.94 8.57
C ARG A 80 10.76 -3.55 8.74
N TYR A 81 10.28 -4.29 7.73
CA TYR A 81 8.88 -4.70 7.62
C TYR A 81 8.73 -6.19 7.27
N GLU A 82 9.68 -7.02 7.70
CA GLU A 82 9.69 -8.46 7.39
C GLU A 82 8.45 -9.20 7.91
N SER A 83 7.88 -8.77 9.05
CA SER A 83 6.64 -9.34 9.60
C SER A 83 5.45 -9.20 8.65
N ILE A 84 5.48 -8.20 7.77
CA ILE A 84 4.41 -7.94 6.79
C ILE A 84 4.47 -8.94 5.64
N ILE A 85 5.66 -9.50 5.35
CA ILE A 85 5.84 -10.50 4.29
C ILE A 85 4.95 -11.72 4.54
N SER A 86 4.83 -12.17 5.79
CA SER A 86 3.95 -13.28 6.15
C SER A 86 2.49 -12.99 5.81
N THR A 87 1.99 -11.79 6.18
CA THR A 87 0.63 -11.37 5.86
C THR A 87 0.42 -11.25 4.34
N LEU A 88 1.41 -10.80 3.59
CA LEU A 88 1.32 -10.76 2.12
C LEU A 88 1.19 -12.17 1.55
N CYS A 89 2.06 -13.10 1.97
CA CYS A 89 2.06 -14.48 1.51
C CYS A 89 0.71 -15.18 1.77
N GLU A 90 0.09 -14.96 2.93
CA GLU A 90 -1.24 -15.49 3.25
C GLU A 90 -2.34 -14.98 2.31
N ASN A 91 -2.17 -13.78 1.75
CA ASN A 91 -3.11 -13.22 0.78
C ASN A 91 -2.71 -13.53 -0.67
N LEU A 92 -1.46 -13.95 -0.96
CA LEU A 92 -1.03 -14.39 -2.29
C LEU A 92 -1.75 -15.66 -2.75
N ASP A 93 -2.12 -16.56 -1.84
CA ASP A 93 -2.90 -17.77 -2.16
C ASP A 93 -4.30 -17.44 -2.72
N THR A 94 -4.76 -16.19 -2.57
CA THR A 94 -6.03 -15.71 -3.16
C THR A 94 -5.87 -15.08 -4.54
N LEU A 95 -4.64 -14.90 -5.02
CA LEU A 95 -4.31 -14.28 -6.31
C LEU A 95 -4.21 -15.31 -7.45
N ASP A 96 -5.09 -16.30 -7.48
CA ASP A 96 -5.12 -17.39 -8.47
C ASP A 96 -5.60 -16.89 -9.87
N GLU A 97 -5.03 -15.78 -10.34
CA GLU A 97 -5.05 -15.34 -11.74
C GLU A 97 -3.61 -15.30 -12.30
N PRO A 98 -3.40 -15.87 -13.50
CA PRO A 98 -2.09 -16.22 -14.05
C PRO A 98 -1.14 -15.04 -14.35
N GLU A 99 -1.55 -13.78 -14.23
CA GLU A 99 -0.67 -12.61 -14.39
C GLU A 99 0.25 -12.32 -13.19
N ALA A 100 0.09 -13.03 -12.06
CA ALA A 100 0.90 -12.80 -10.85
C ALA A 100 2.23 -13.60 -10.77
N ARG A 101 2.60 -14.33 -11.83
CA ARG A 101 3.85 -15.11 -11.93
C ARG A 101 5.02 -14.33 -12.53
#